data_AF-A0A3A8SND2-F1
#
_entry.id   AF-A0A3A8SND2-F1
#
_cell.length_a   1.000
_cell.length_b   1.000
_cell.length_c   1.000
_cell.angle_alpha   90.00
_cell.angle_beta   90.00
_cell.angle_gamma   90.00
#
_symmetry.space_group_name_H-M   'P 1'
#
loop_
_entity.id
_entity.type
_entity.pdbx_description
1 polymer ?
#
loop_
_entity_poly.entity_id
_entity_poly.type
_entity_poly.pdbx_seq_one_letter_code
_entity_poly.pdbx_strand_id
1 'polypeptide(L)'
;PTPAPAPVVVTEAPEPAPVAPPVAVVDVCAPNQSHSLEQCPDLDDDNDGVANAKDHCPVDPEDRDGFLDDDGCPEADNDGDAVADVVDNCPMVAGPASNQGCPAKQKQLVVITQDRLEIREKVYFASGEARVLPRSFNLLDQVAKVLISHPELKHILVEGHTDSRGRPETNRTLSQQRASAVVQRLAIRGVPADRLMAAGRGPDAPVASNDTSSGRELNRRVEFHIESEPTSGHVSRD
;
A
#
# COMPACT_ATOMS: atom_id res chain seq x y z
N PRO A 1 58.44 45.68 -81.51
CA PRO A 1 57.11 45.16 -81.17
C PRO A 1 57.21 43.70 -80.65
N THR A 2 57.40 43.56 -79.35
CA THR A 2 57.34 42.27 -78.63
C THR A 2 55.89 41.96 -78.26
N PRO A 3 55.42 40.70 -78.39
CA PRO A 3 54.03 40.36 -78.09
C PRO A 3 53.79 40.34 -76.58
N ALA A 4 52.61 40.81 -76.16
CA ALA A 4 52.16 40.75 -74.78
C ALA A 4 51.94 39.30 -74.33
N PRO A 5 52.23 38.95 -73.05
CA PRO A 5 51.99 37.60 -72.55
C PRO A 5 50.48 37.31 -72.43
N ALA A 6 50.10 36.08 -72.77
CA ALA A 6 48.73 35.58 -72.67
C ALA A 6 48.28 35.43 -71.20
N PRO A 7 46.97 35.57 -70.89
CA PRO A 7 46.48 35.45 -69.53
C PRO A 7 46.56 34.00 -69.05
N VAL A 8 47.04 33.81 -67.82
CA VAL A 8 47.06 32.53 -67.12
C VAL A 8 45.66 32.26 -66.59
N VAL A 9 45.00 31.22 -67.11
CA VAL A 9 43.72 30.74 -66.58
C VAL A 9 44.00 29.91 -65.33
N VAL A 10 43.63 30.44 -64.17
CA VAL A 10 43.65 29.70 -62.91
C VAL A 10 42.36 28.88 -62.86
N THR A 11 42.46 27.56 -63.05
CA THR A 11 41.36 26.65 -62.76
C THR A 11 41.31 26.44 -61.24
N GLU A 12 40.31 27.05 -60.61
CA GLU A 12 39.98 26.83 -59.21
C GLU A 12 39.61 25.35 -59.00
N ALA A 13 40.26 24.69 -58.04
CA ALA A 13 39.95 23.31 -57.68
C ALA A 13 38.50 23.24 -57.15
N PRO A 14 37.73 22.18 -57.46
CA PRO A 14 36.36 22.06 -56.94
C PRO A 14 36.38 22.05 -55.41
N GLU A 15 35.54 22.88 -54.80
CA GLU A 15 35.33 22.89 -53.34
C GLU A 15 35.02 21.47 -52.83
N PRO A 16 35.63 21.04 -51.70
CA PRO A 16 35.31 19.76 -51.11
C PRO A 16 33.82 19.71 -50.74
N ALA A 17 33.15 18.60 -51.06
CA ALA A 17 31.75 18.38 -50.72
C ALA A 17 31.51 18.63 -49.22
N PRO A 18 30.37 19.23 -48.83
CA PRO A 18 30.07 19.51 -47.44
C PRO A 18 30.08 18.21 -46.64
N VAL A 19 30.94 18.14 -45.64
CA VAL A 19 30.98 17.02 -44.68
C VAL A 19 29.62 16.98 -43.99
N ALA A 20 28.89 15.87 -44.12
CA ALA A 20 27.61 15.71 -43.46
C ALA A 20 27.76 15.94 -41.94
N PRO A 21 26.81 16.65 -41.29
CA PRO A 21 26.89 16.86 -39.85
C PRO A 21 26.95 15.51 -39.14
N PRO A 22 27.71 15.39 -38.02
CA PRO A 22 27.76 14.15 -37.26
C PRO A 22 26.34 13.77 -36.84
N VAL A 23 25.94 12.54 -37.14
CA VAL A 23 24.67 11.98 -36.67
C VAL A 23 24.72 12.05 -35.15
N ALA A 24 23.81 12.82 -34.54
CA ALA A 24 23.71 12.87 -33.09
C ALA A 24 23.45 11.45 -32.60
N VAL A 25 24.37 10.91 -31.81
CA VAL A 25 24.14 9.66 -31.07
C VAL A 25 22.98 9.92 -30.13
N VAL A 26 21.81 9.40 -30.47
CA VAL A 26 20.64 9.42 -29.59
C VAL A 26 20.98 8.59 -28.37
N ASP A 27 20.96 9.23 -27.20
CA ASP A 27 21.01 8.52 -25.94
C ASP A 27 19.69 7.76 -25.77
N VAL A 28 19.72 6.46 -26.06
CA VAL A 28 18.56 5.56 -26.03
C VAL A 28 18.04 5.38 -24.60
N CYS A 29 18.88 5.65 -23.59
CA CYS A 29 18.56 5.53 -22.17
C CYS A 29 18.09 6.86 -21.56
N ALA A 30 17.86 7.89 -22.38
CA ALA A 30 17.32 9.16 -21.89
C ALA A 30 15.85 9.01 -21.42
N PRO A 31 15.40 9.83 -20.44
CA PRO A 31 14.02 9.80 -19.95
C PRO A 31 12.99 9.94 -21.09
N ASN A 32 11.89 9.18 -21.01
CA ASN A 32 10.82 9.10 -22.00
C ASN A 32 11.22 8.51 -23.37
N GLN A 33 12.37 7.82 -23.47
CA GLN A 33 12.68 6.98 -24.62
C GLN A 33 12.38 5.51 -24.33
N SER A 34 11.79 4.83 -25.32
CA SER A 34 11.59 3.38 -25.25
C SER A 34 12.90 2.69 -25.54
N HIS A 35 13.23 1.72 -24.70
CA HIS A 35 14.43 0.90 -24.80
C HIS A 35 14.09 -0.55 -24.41
N SER A 36 14.98 -1.48 -24.72
CA SER A 36 14.96 -2.84 -24.15
C SER A 36 15.90 -2.93 -22.95
N LEU A 37 15.69 -3.94 -22.10
CA LEU A 37 16.55 -4.24 -20.95
C LEU A 37 18.03 -4.39 -21.36
N GLU A 38 18.28 -4.96 -22.53
CA GLU A 38 19.63 -5.12 -23.09
C GLU A 38 20.27 -3.80 -23.54
N GLN A 39 19.46 -2.81 -23.94
CA GLN A 39 19.94 -1.51 -24.39
C GLN A 39 20.34 -0.60 -23.23
N CYS A 40 19.65 -0.73 -22.10
CA CYS A 40 19.85 0.09 -20.92
C CYS A 40 19.98 -0.76 -19.64
N PRO A 41 21.04 -1.56 -19.51
CA PRO A 41 21.27 -2.45 -18.37
C PRO A 41 21.49 -1.72 -17.03
N ASP A 42 21.91 -0.46 -17.08
CA ASP A 42 22.21 0.35 -15.90
C ASP A 42 21.02 1.22 -15.43
N LEU A 43 19.90 1.21 -16.17
CA LEU A 43 18.65 1.82 -15.72
C LEU A 43 17.94 0.92 -14.70
N ASP A 44 16.94 1.50 -14.04
CA ASP A 44 16.06 0.88 -13.05
C ASP A 44 14.63 1.17 -13.55
N ASP A 45 14.08 0.23 -14.31
CA ASP A 45 12.86 0.47 -15.11
C ASP A 45 11.60 0.45 -14.24
N ASP A 46 11.56 -0.36 -13.18
CA ASP A 46 10.45 -0.44 -12.24
C ASP A 46 10.62 0.42 -10.98
N ASN A 47 11.78 1.06 -10.81
CA ASN A 47 12.11 2.04 -9.76
C ASN A 47 12.14 1.44 -8.36
N ASP A 48 12.52 0.17 -8.25
CA ASP A 48 12.67 -0.51 -6.98
C ASP A 48 14.04 -0.24 -6.32
N GLY A 49 15.01 0.29 -7.07
CA GLY A 49 16.38 0.61 -6.63
C GLY A 49 17.44 -0.42 -7.05
N VAL A 50 17.08 -1.44 -7.81
CA VAL A 50 17.97 -2.42 -8.45
C VAL A 50 18.06 -2.09 -9.95
N ALA A 51 19.27 -2.13 -10.50
CA ALA A 51 19.43 -1.86 -11.94
C ALA A 51 19.01 -3.09 -12.75
N ASN A 52 18.44 -2.89 -13.94
CA ASN A 52 17.96 -3.90 -14.88
C ASN A 52 18.91 -5.09 -15.08
N ALA A 53 20.24 -4.87 -15.07
CA ALA A 53 21.23 -5.95 -15.23
C ALA A 53 21.51 -6.78 -13.97
N LYS A 54 21.06 -6.32 -12.81
CA LYS A 54 21.19 -6.99 -11.50
C LYS A 54 19.86 -7.49 -10.98
N ASP A 55 18.78 -7.02 -11.56
CA ASP A 55 17.41 -7.35 -11.22
C ASP A 55 16.97 -8.63 -11.96
N HIS A 56 16.40 -9.58 -11.22
CA HIS A 56 15.87 -10.82 -11.77
C HIS A 56 14.53 -10.64 -12.49
N CYS A 57 13.79 -9.59 -12.20
CA CYS A 57 12.56 -9.21 -12.87
C CYS A 57 12.49 -7.68 -13.04
N PRO A 58 13.25 -7.13 -14.02
CA PRO A 58 13.46 -5.69 -14.24
C PRO A 58 12.23 -4.81 -14.56
N VAL A 59 11.02 -5.34 -14.44
CA VAL A 59 9.75 -4.65 -14.73
C VAL A 59 8.69 -4.87 -13.66
N ASP A 60 9.01 -5.67 -12.64
CA ASP A 60 8.12 -6.05 -11.55
C ASP A 60 8.81 -5.65 -10.24
N PRO A 61 8.44 -4.51 -9.65
CA PRO A 61 9.22 -3.92 -8.57
C PRO A 61 9.19 -4.76 -7.29
N GLU A 62 10.35 -4.89 -6.66
CA GLU A 62 10.54 -5.46 -5.32
C GLU A 62 9.61 -4.82 -4.26
N ASP A 63 8.97 -5.64 -3.42
CA ASP A 63 8.03 -5.16 -2.39
C ASP A 63 8.66 -4.95 -1.01
N ARG A 64 9.95 -5.32 -0.85
CA ARG A 64 10.81 -5.04 0.31
C ARG A 64 10.16 -5.34 1.64
N ASP A 65 9.58 -6.53 1.76
CA ASP A 65 8.86 -6.95 2.95
C ASP A 65 9.76 -7.67 3.99
N GLY A 66 11.05 -7.82 3.68
CA GLY A 66 12.05 -8.47 4.51
C GLY A 66 12.31 -9.93 4.17
N PHE A 67 11.72 -10.42 3.07
CA PHE A 67 12.01 -11.70 2.45
C PHE A 67 12.68 -11.46 1.09
N LEU A 68 13.84 -12.09 0.88
CA LEU A 68 14.58 -12.09 -0.39
C LEU A 68 14.78 -10.75 -1.16
N ASP A 69 14.60 -9.59 -0.50
CA ASP A 69 14.72 -8.20 -1.02
C ASP A 69 15.98 -7.83 -1.87
N ASP A 70 16.98 -8.71 -2.00
CA ASP A 70 18.27 -8.45 -2.65
C ASP A 70 18.28 -8.81 -4.16
N ASP A 71 17.28 -9.54 -4.68
CA ASP A 71 17.28 -10.04 -6.05
C ASP A 71 16.41 -9.23 -7.05
N GLY A 72 15.68 -8.22 -6.53
CA GLY A 72 14.84 -7.31 -7.31
C GLY A 72 13.45 -7.87 -7.60
N CYS A 73 13.09 -9.03 -7.04
CA CYS A 73 11.81 -9.66 -7.33
C CYS A 73 10.85 -9.77 -6.16
N PRO A 74 9.61 -9.26 -6.32
CA PRO A 74 8.59 -9.46 -5.32
C PRO A 74 8.20 -10.94 -5.26
N GLU A 75 8.19 -11.49 -4.06
CA GLU A 75 7.63 -12.79 -3.79
C GLU A 75 6.11 -12.74 -3.57
N ALA A 76 5.44 -13.83 -3.95
CA ALA A 76 3.99 -13.94 -3.83
C ALA A 76 3.52 -14.87 -2.71
N ASP A 77 4.45 -15.66 -2.15
CA ASP A 77 4.22 -16.65 -1.08
C ASP A 77 5.56 -16.89 -0.36
N ASN A 78 5.84 -16.06 0.64
CA ASN A 78 7.14 -16.01 1.33
C ASN A 78 7.45 -17.27 2.15
N ASP A 79 6.43 -17.92 2.71
CA ASP A 79 6.63 -19.11 3.54
C ASP A 79 6.34 -20.44 2.83
N GLY A 80 5.86 -20.39 1.60
CA GLY A 80 5.66 -21.53 0.71
C GLY A 80 4.53 -22.45 1.15
N ASP A 81 3.51 -21.94 1.85
CA ASP A 81 2.38 -22.71 2.34
C ASP A 81 1.21 -22.83 1.34
N ALA A 82 1.36 -22.23 0.16
CA ALA A 82 0.40 -22.11 -0.92
C ALA A 82 -0.79 -21.16 -0.63
N VAL A 83 -0.64 -20.26 0.34
CA VAL A 83 -1.47 -19.07 0.56
C VAL A 83 -0.63 -17.86 0.14
N ALA A 84 -1.14 -17.06 -0.79
CA ALA A 84 -0.40 -15.88 -1.23
C ALA A 84 -0.33 -14.82 -0.12
N ASP A 85 0.77 -14.08 -0.03
CA ASP A 85 1.06 -13.13 1.06
C ASP A 85 -0.06 -12.10 1.25
N VAL A 86 -0.63 -11.62 0.14
CA VAL A 86 -1.76 -10.67 0.11
C VAL A 86 -3.04 -11.14 0.81
N VAL A 87 -3.16 -12.44 1.11
CA VAL A 87 -4.28 -13.05 1.84
C VAL A 87 -3.82 -13.90 3.03
N ASP A 88 -2.53 -13.85 3.38
CA ASP A 88 -1.92 -14.56 4.48
C ASP A 88 -1.74 -13.67 5.71
N ASN A 89 -2.36 -14.02 6.83
CA ASN A 89 -2.19 -13.29 8.09
C ASN A 89 -0.82 -13.53 8.78
N CYS A 90 -0.02 -14.44 8.25
CA CYS A 90 1.28 -14.88 8.72
C CYS A 90 2.29 -15.14 7.57
N PRO A 91 2.59 -14.17 6.68
CA PRO A 91 3.38 -14.40 5.44
C PRO A 91 4.76 -15.09 5.62
N MET A 92 5.32 -15.05 6.83
CA MET A 92 6.64 -15.61 7.15
C MET A 92 6.57 -16.93 7.91
N VAL A 93 5.38 -17.51 8.13
CA VAL A 93 5.17 -18.66 9.02
C VAL A 93 4.04 -19.56 8.49
N ALA A 94 4.45 -20.60 7.77
CA ALA A 94 3.56 -21.53 7.10
C ALA A 94 2.40 -22.06 7.97
N GLY A 95 1.24 -22.15 7.34
CA GLY A 95 0.01 -22.67 7.90
C GLY A 95 -0.92 -23.26 6.84
N PRO A 96 -2.13 -23.66 7.23
CA PRO A 96 -3.13 -24.10 6.27
C PRO A 96 -3.98 -22.91 5.81
N ALA A 97 -4.38 -22.89 4.53
CA ALA A 97 -5.37 -21.96 3.99
C ALA A 97 -6.66 -21.86 4.83
N SER A 98 -7.08 -22.96 5.48
CA SER A 98 -8.23 -22.98 6.39
C SER A 98 -8.09 -22.04 7.60
N ASN A 99 -6.87 -21.61 7.90
CA ASN A 99 -6.50 -20.71 8.99
C ASN A 99 -5.74 -19.47 8.49
N GLN A 100 -5.96 -19.08 7.22
CA GLN A 100 -5.44 -17.84 6.63
C GLN A 100 -3.91 -17.79 6.69
N GLY A 101 -3.27 -18.87 6.23
CA GLY A 101 -1.81 -19.10 6.21
C GLY A 101 -1.10 -19.11 7.57
N CYS A 102 -1.83 -18.87 8.66
CA CYS A 102 -1.26 -18.94 9.99
C CYS A 102 -1.26 -20.35 10.60
N PRO A 103 -0.31 -20.65 11.52
CA PRO A 103 -0.21 -21.95 12.19
C PRO A 103 -1.54 -22.45 12.77
N ALA A 104 -1.90 -23.71 12.52
CA ALA A 104 -3.20 -24.28 12.92
C ALA A 104 -3.50 -24.21 14.43
N LYS A 105 -2.47 -24.06 15.27
CA LYS A 105 -2.61 -23.90 16.73
C LYS A 105 -2.94 -22.47 17.16
N GLN A 106 -2.74 -21.49 16.27
CA GLN A 106 -3.05 -20.09 16.51
C GLN A 106 -4.51 -19.82 16.19
N LYS A 107 -5.23 -19.26 17.17
CA LYS A 107 -6.60 -18.79 16.96
C LYS A 107 -6.58 -17.51 16.13
N GLN A 108 -7.09 -17.57 14.91
CA GLN A 108 -7.34 -16.40 14.07
C GLN A 108 -8.49 -15.56 14.62
N LEU A 109 -8.19 -14.32 15.00
CA LEU A 109 -9.15 -13.33 15.47
C LEU A 109 -9.48 -12.26 14.44
N VAL A 110 -8.72 -12.21 13.34
CA VAL A 110 -8.86 -11.21 12.28
C VAL A 110 -8.94 -11.93 10.95
N VAL A 111 -9.86 -11.52 10.09
CA VAL A 111 -9.99 -12.00 8.71
C VAL A 111 -10.05 -10.79 7.80
N ILE A 112 -9.20 -10.75 6.78
CA ILE A 112 -9.25 -9.72 5.74
C ILE A 112 -10.36 -10.09 4.77
N THR A 113 -11.17 -9.10 4.45
CA THR A 113 -12.20 -9.20 3.41
C THR A 113 -12.06 -8.00 2.48
N GLN A 114 -12.92 -7.90 1.47
CA GLN A 114 -12.83 -6.82 0.48
C GLN A 114 -12.99 -5.41 1.08
N ASP A 115 -13.84 -5.23 2.09
CA ASP A 115 -14.22 -3.91 2.61
C ASP A 115 -13.96 -3.71 4.10
N ARG A 116 -13.45 -4.72 4.81
CA ARG A 116 -13.26 -4.69 6.27
C ARG A 116 -12.22 -5.68 6.78
N LEU A 117 -11.71 -5.41 7.97
CA LEU A 117 -11.06 -6.40 8.82
C LEU A 117 -12.08 -6.96 9.80
N GLU A 118 -12.54 -8.19 9.56
CA GLU A 118 -13.50 -8.85 10.43
C GLU A 118 -12.82 -9.36 11.70
N ILE A 119 -13.20 -8.81 12.84
CA ILE A 119 -12.75 -9.26 14.15
C ILE A 119 -13.70 -10.31 14.73
N ARG A 120 -13.16 -11.43 15.23
CA ARG A 120 -13.95 -12.51 15.86
C ARG A 120 -14.20 -12.30 17.36
N GLU A 121 -13.58 -11.27 17.93
CA GLU A 121 -13.74 -10.86 19.32
C GLU A 121 -13.99 -9.35 19.40
N LYS A 122 -14.52 -8.88 20.54
CA LYS A 122 -14.81 -7.45 20.75
C LYS A 122 -13.63 -6.72 21.37
N VAL A 123 -13.53 -5.43 21.07
CA VAL A 123 -12.68 -4.51 21.83
C VAL A 123 -13.43 -4.06 23.09
N TYR A 124 -12.82 -4.29 24.25
CA TYR A 124 -13.38 -3.94 25.55
C TYR A 124 -12.81 -2.65 26.11
N PHE A 125 -13.67 -1.86 26.72
CA PHE A 125 -13.32 -0.58 27.36
C PHE A 125 -13.72 -0.58 28.83
N ALA A 126 -13.03 0.23 29.62
CA ALA A 126 -13.48 0.54 30.97
C ALA A 126 -14.85 1.24 30.94
N SER A 127 -15.65 1.02 31.99
CA SER A 127 -17.03 1.51 32.05
C SER A 127 -17.08 3.03 31.91
N GLY A 128 -17.86 3.53 30.96
CA GLY A 128 -18.00 4.97 30.69
C GLY A 128 -16.74 5.66 30.14
N GLU A 129 -15.67 4.91 29.87
CA GLU A 129 -14.37 5.45 29.45
C GLU A 129 -13.99 4.98 28.04
N ALA A 130 -12.98 5.64 27.47
CA ALA A 130 -12.30 5.25 26.23
C ALA A 130 -11.04 4.40 26.45
N ARG A 131 -10.71 4.07 27.71
CA ARG A 131 -9.55 3.25 28.04
C ARG A 131 -9.79 1.79 27.67
N VAL A 132 -9.01 1.28 26.71
CA VAL A 132 -9.04 -0.11 26.26
C VAL A 132 -8.55 -1.05 27.38
N LEU A 133 -9.27 -2.15 27.61
CA LEU A 133 -8.94 -3.15 28.63
C LEU A 133 -7.94 -4.20 28.12
N PRO A 134 -7.07 -4.75 29.01
CA PRO A 134 -6.04 -5.73 28.64
C PRO A 134 -6.54 -6.98 27.92
N ARG A 135 -7.76 -7.43 28.22
CA ARG A 135 -8.41 -8.57 27.54
C ARG A 135 -8.53 -8.40 26.02
N SER A 136 -8.44 -7.17 25.51
CA SER A 136 -8.51 -6.87 24.07
C SER A 136 -7.14 -6.81 23.41
N PHE A 137 -6.04 -6.90 24.17
CA PHE A 137 -4.70 -6.66 23.63
C PHE A 137 -4.29 -7.73 22.64
N ASN A 138 -4.57 -9.02 22.89
CA ASN A 138 -4.29 -10.08 21.92
C ASN A 138 -5.00 -9.86 20.57
N LEU A 139 -6.26 -9.41 20.58
CA LEU A 139 -6.98 -9.04 19.36
C LEU A 139 -6.27 -7.87 18.65
N LEU A 140 -5.93 -6.81 19.39
CA LEU A 140 -5.25 -5.64 18.82
C LEU A 140 -3.83 -5.95 18.33
N ASP A 141 -3.14 -6.91 18.95
CA ASP A 141 -1.85 -7.42 18.50
C ASP A 141 -2.01 -8.11 17.13
N GLN A 142 -3.04 -8.95 16.96
CA GLN A 142 -3.32 -9.57 15.65
C GLN A 142 -3.77 -8.56 14.59
N VAL A 143 -4.62 -7.58 14.94
CA VAL A 143 -5.01 -6.51 14.01
C VAL A 143 -3.77 -5.71 13.57
N ALA A 144 -2.90 -5.36 14.50
CA ALA A 144 -1.67 -4.65 14.15
C ALA A 144 -0.74 -5.50 13.27
N LYS A 145 -0.57 -6.79 13.58
CA LYS A 145 0.21 -7.71 12.76
C LYS A 145 -0.30 -7.77 11.33
N VAL A 146 -1.62 -7.97 11.16
CA VAL A 146 -2.26 -7.96 9.83
C VAL A 146 -1.96 -6.66 9.11
N LEU A 147 -2.18 -5.51 9.75
CA LEU A 147 -1.92 -4.22 9.10
C LEU A 147 -0.44 -4.01 8.74
N ILE A 148 0.50 -4.48 9.55
CA ILE A 148 1.93 -4.37 9.25
C ILE A 148 2.32 -5.27 8.08
N SER A 149 1.83 -6.51 8.06
CA SER A 149 2.11 -7.48 6.98
C SER A 149 1.37 -7.19 5.68
N HIS A 150 0.42 -6.25 5.68
CA HIS A 150 -0.39 -5.89 4.51
C HIS A 150 -0.28 -4.38 4.25
N PRO A 151 0.85 -3.88 3.72
CA PRO A 151 1.06 -2.46 3.44
C PRO A 151 0.12 -1.89 2.36
N GLU A 152 -0.44 -2.74 1.50
CA GLU A 152 -1.44 -2.40 0.49
C GLU A 152 -2.77 -1.92 1.10
N LEU A 153 -3.05 -2.28 2.37
CA LEU A 153 -4.20 -1.77 3.13
C LEU A 153 -3.95 -0.35 3.64
N LYS A 154 -3.97 0.62 2.72
CA LYS A 154 -3.53 2.01 2.96
C LYS A 154 -4.47 2.83 3.84
N HIS A 155 -5.79 2.59 3.81
CA HIS A 155 -6.76 3.41 4.55
C HIS A 155 -7.69 2.54 5.39
N ILE A 156 -7.50 2.61 6.70
CA ILE A 156 -8.30 1.85 7.67
C ILE A 156 -9.08 2.83 8.53
N LEU A 157 -10.41 2.81 8.35
CA LEU A 157 -11.32 3.54 9.21
C LEU A 157 -11.71 2.66 10.41
N VAL A 158 -11.28 3.08 11.60
CA VAL A 158 -11.70 2.52 12.87
C VAL A 158 -12.95 3.25 13.35
N GLU A 159 -14.09 2.56 13.31
CA GLU A 159 -15.36 3.12 13.76
C GLU A 159 -15.73 2.68 15.17
N GLY A 160 -16.07 3.63 16.04
CA GLY A 160 -16.64 3.37 17.35
C GLY A 160 -18.16 3.51 17.34
N HIS A 161 -18.86 2.57 17.98
CA HIS A 161 -20.32 2.56 18.09
C HIS A 161 -20.78 2.40 19.55
N THR A 162 -21.94 2.96 19.89
CA THR A 162 -22.58 2.82 21.21
C THR A 162 -24.00 2.27 21.09
N ASP A 163 -24.59 1.92 22.23
CA ASP A 163 -26.04 1.77 22.32
C ASP A 163 -26.73 3.15 22.40
N SER A 164 -28.07 3.16 22.38
CA SER A 164 -28.86 4.40 22.43
C SER A 164 -29.14 4.92 23.85
N ARG A 165 -28.57 4.35 24.91
CA ARG A 165 -28.76 4.88 26.27
C ARG A 165 -27.89 6.09 26.49
N GLY A 166 -28.44 7.09 27.18
CA GLY A 166 -27.77 8.38 27.41
C GLY A 166 -28.04 9.38 26.28
N ARG A 167 -27.34 10.51 26.31
CA ARG A 167 -27.51 11.56 25.30
C ARG A 167 -26.76 11.20 24.01
N PRO A 168 -27.36 11.33 22.82
CA PRO A 168 -26.69 11.04 21.55
C PRO A 168 -25.34 11.76 21.39
N GLU A 169 -25.24 13.02 21.80
CA GLU A 169 -24.02 13.83 21.68
C GLU A 169 -22.89 13.28 22.57
N THR A 170 -23.23 12.83 23.78
CA THR A 170 -22.29 12.18 24.70
C THR A 170 -21.82 10.85 24.11
N ASN A 171 -22.73 10.09 23.50
CA ASN A 171 -22.41 8.82 22.86
C ASN A 171 -21.52 9.01 21.62
N ARG A 172 -21.78 10.01 20.78
CA ARG A 172 -20.90 10.38 19.66
C ARG A 172 -19.49 10.72 20.15
N THR A 173 -19.39 11.57 21.17
CA THR A 173 -18.09 11.92 21.78
C THR A 173 -17.35 10.70 22.32
N LEU A 174 -18.04 9.86 23.10
CA LEU A 174 -17.45 8.64 23.69
C LEU A 174 -16.99 7.66 22.60
N SER A 175 -17.80 7.48 21.57
CA SER A 175 -17.47 6.60 20.45
C SER A 175 -16.25 7.07 19.67
N GLN A 176 -16.12 8.39 19.45
CA GLN A 176 -14.95 8.99 18.81
C GLN A 176 -13.70 8.78 19.66
N GLN A 177 -13.78 9.04 20.97
CA GLN A 177 -12.66 8.81 21.88
C GLN A 177 -12.22 7.35 21.91
N ARG A 178 -13.17 6.40 21.85
CA ARG A 178 -12.89 4.96 21.78
C ARG A 178 -12.21 4.56 20.48
N ALA A 179 -12.70 5.04 19.34
CA ALA A 179 -12.05 4.83 18.05
C ALA A 179 -10.61 5.38 18.06
N SER A 180 -10.43 6.62 18.52
CA SER A 180 -9.11 7.23 18.66
C SER A 180 -8.18 6.49 19.64
N ALA A 181 -8.72 5.90 20.70
CA ALA A 181 -7.94 5.07 21.62
C ALA A 181 -7.49 3.77 20.95
N VAL A 182 -8.33 3.14 20.12
CA VAL A 182 -7.94 1.95 19.35
C VAL A 182 -6.86 2.30 18.33
N VAL A 183 -7.01 3.38 17.57
CA VAL A 183 -5.98 3.88 16.65
C VAL A 183 -4.65 4.10 17.37
N GLN A 184 -4.64 4.76 18.53
CA GLN A 184 -3.42 4.92 19.33
C GLN A 184 -2.80 3.58 19.77
N ARG A 185 -3.64 2.60 20.13
CA ARG A 185 -3.15 1.26 20.50
C ARG A 185 -2.54 0.52 19.32
N LEU A 186 -3.04 0.72 18.11
CA LEU A 186 -2.45 0.16 16.88
C LEU A 186 -1.16 0.90 16.49
N ALA A 187 -1.13 2.23 16.56
CA ALA A 187 0.07 3.01 16.28
C ALA A 187 1.25 2.66 17.21
N ILE A 188 0.98 2.45 18.51
CA ILE A 188 2.01 1.98 19.48
C ILE A 188 2.56 0.59 19.12
N ARG A 189 1.80 -0.22 18.37
CA ARG A 189 2.23 -1.54 17.88
C ARG A 189 3.00 -1.46 16.56
N GLY A 190 3.21 -0.26 16.03
CA GLY A 190 3.99 -0.04 14.80
C GLY A 190 3.16 0.17 13.54
N VAL A 191 1.82 0.17 13.63
CA VAL A 191 0.99 0.50 12.45
C VAL A 191 1.19 1.97 12.10
N PRO A 192 1.56 2.32 10.84
CA PRO A 192 1.71 3.71 10.42
C PRO A 192 0.44 4.53 10.68
N ALA A 193 0.60 5.69 11.32
CA ALA A 193 -0.54 6.48 11.81
C ALA A 193 -1.34 7.14 10.67
N ASP A 194 -0.70 7.42 9.55
CA ASP A 194 -1.30 7.92 8.30
C ASP A 194 -2.25 6.90 7.65
N ARG A 195 -2.09 5.61 7.95
CA ARG A 195 -3.02 4.55 7.49
C ARG A 195 -4.28 4.43 8.33
N LEU A 196 -4.35 5.11 9.47
CA LEU A 196 -5.41 4.91 10.46
C LEU A 196 -6.27 6.16 10.64
N MET A 197 -7.57 6.00 10.45
CA MET A 197 -8.57 7.04 10.72
C MET A 197 -9.51 6.58 11.83
N ALA A 198 -9.96 7.51 12.67
CA ALA A 198 -10.91 7.22 13.76
C ALA A 198 -12.20 8.00 13.55
N ALA A 199 -13.35 7.32 13.54
CA ALA A 199 -14.66 7.95 13.53
C ALA A 199 -15.58 7.41 14.62
N GLY A 200 -16.23 8.32 15.35
CA GLY A 200 -17.31 7.99 16.26
C GLY A 200 -18.67 8.07 15.58
N ARG A 201 -19.40 6.95 15.54
CA ARG A 201 -20.78 6.89 15.04
C ARG A 201 -21.84 6.99 16.13
N GLY A 202 -21.44 6.97 17.40
CA GLY A 202 -22.36 7.01 18.53
C GLY A 202 -23.46 5.94 18.39
N PRO A 203 -24.74 6.29 18.60
CA PRO A 203 -25.85 5.36 18.45
C PRO A 203 -26.45 5.35 17.04
N ASP A 204 -25.87 6.06 16.06
CA ASP A 204 -26.53 6.41 14.79
C ASP A 204 -26.51 5.26 13.75
N ALA A 205 -25.69 4.22 13.97
CA ALA A 205 -25.58 3.04 13.10
C ALA A 205 -25.74 1.71 13.88
N PRO A 206 -26.95 1.42 14.39
CA PRO A 206 -27.21 0.19 15.15
C PRO A 206 -27.28 -1.04 14.23
N VAL A 207 -26.70 -2.14 14.68
CA VAL A 207 -26.78 -3.47 14.02
C VAL A 207 -27.86 -4.37 14.64
N ALA A 208 -28.41 -3.96 15.79
CA ALA A 208 -29.47 -4.67 16.49
C ALA A 208 -30.40 -3.70 17.23
N SER A 209 -31.58 -4.18 17.64
CA SER A 209 -32.53 -3.38 18.42
C SER A 209 -31.90 -2.89 19.74
N ASN A 210 -32.03 -1.60 20.02
CA ASN A 210 -31.61 -1.01 21.29
C ASN A 210 -32.58 -1.27 22.44
N ASP A 211 -33.75 -1.87 22.18
CA ASP A 211 -34.76 -2.15 23.20
C ASP A 211 -34.33 -3.32 24.10
N THR A 212 -33.54 -4.25 23.55
CA THR A 212 -33.05 -5.43 24.28
C THR A 212 -31.64 -5.24 24.83
N SER A 213 -31.33 -5.89 25.96
CA SER A 213 -29.97 -5.86 26.51
C SER A 213 -28.94 -6.47 25.56
N SER A 214 -29.32 -7.56 24.88
CA SER A 214 -28.48 -8.25 23.90
C SER A 214 -28.20 -7.37 22.67
N GLY A 215 -29.21 -6.72 22.11
CA GLY A 215 -29.01 -5.84 20.95
C GLY A 215 -28.18 -4.59 21.29
N ARG A 216 -28.36 -4.00 22.48
CA ARG A 216 -27.46 -2.94 22.96
C ARG A 216 -26.00 -3.41 23.09
N GLU A 217 -25.78 -4.64 23.55
CA GLU A 217 -24.43 -5.23 23.62
C GLU A 217 -23.82 -5.47 22.24
N LEU A 218 -24.62 -5.78 21.22
CA LEU A 218 -24.14 -5.84 19.83
C LEU A 218 -23.81 -4.45 19.29
N ASN A 219 -24.60 -3.42 19.59
CA ASN A 219 -24.35 -2.05 19.12
C ASN A 219 -23.09 -1.42 19.73
N ARG A 220 -22.72 -1.79 20.96
CA ARG A 220 -21.45 -1.40 21.59
C ARG A 220 -20.28 -2.18 20.98
N ARG A 221 -19.72 -1.66 19.88
CA ARG A 221 -18.68 -2.34 19.09
C ARG A 221 -17.68 -1.37 18.48
N VAL A 222 -16.59 -1.94 17.98
CA VAL A 222 -15.61 -1.27 17.12
C VAL A 222 -15.56 -2.04 15.81
N GLU A 223 -15.52 -1.33 14.69
CA GLU A 223 -15.38 -1.90 13.35
C GLU A 223 -14.14 -1.33 12.67
N PHE A 224 -13.59 -2.08 11.72
CA PHE A 224 -12.42 -1.72 10.92
C PHE A 224 -12.82 -1.82 9.45
N HIS A 225 -12.98 -0.69 8.79
CA HIS A 225 -13.36 -0.61 7.38
C HIS A 225 -12.13 -0.32 6.55
N ILE A 226 -12.00 -1.01 5.41
CA ILE A 226 -10.95 -0.76 4.42
C ILE A 226 -11.54 0.25 3.44
N GLU A 227 -11.02 1.48 3.48
CA GLU A 227 -11.44 2.52 2.55
C GLU A 227 -10.64 2.38 1.25
N SER A 228 -11.35 2.26 0.13
CA SER A 228 -10.73 2.37 -1.18
C SER A 228 -10.36 3.83 -1.42
N GLU A 229 -9.17 4.08 -1.96
CA GLU A 229 -8.86 5.39 -2.54
C GLU A 229 -9.96 5.73 -3.56
N PRO A 230 -10.61 6.90 -3.49
CA PRO A 230 -11.51 7.31 -4.55
C PRO A 230 -10.67 7.39 -5.83
N THR A 231 -10.96 6.50 -6.78
CA THR A 231 -10.38 6.54 -8.12
C THR A 231 -10.52 7.97 -8.62
N SER A 232 -9.39 8.69 -8.66
CA SER A 232 -9.39 10.09 -9.07
C SER A 232 -10.06 10.16 -10.44
N GLY A 233 -11.28 10.69 -10.45
CA GLY A 233 -12.11 10.72 -11.64
C GLY A 233 -11.34 11.45 -12.71
N HIS A 234 -11.05 10.74 -13.80
CA HIS A 234 -10.57 11.31 -15.04
C HIS A 234 -11.64 12.32 -15.48
N VAL A 235 -11.46 13.59 -15.13
CA VAL A 235 -12.27 14.69 -15.65
C VAL A 235 -11.86 14.85 -17.10
N SER A 236 -12.48 14.05 -17.97
CA SER A 236 -12.48 14.30 -19.41
C SER A 236 -13.13 15.67 -19.60
N ARG A 237 -12.31 16.66 -19.94
CA ARG A 237 -12.78 17.95 -20.41
C ARG A 237 -13.12 17.76 -21.89
N ASP A 238 -14.41 17.78 -22.20
CA ASP A 238 -14.92 17.99 -23.56
C ASP A 238 -14.60 19.41 -24.06
#